data_AF-A0A7K2QET9-F1
#
_entry.id   AF-A0A7K2QET9-F1
#
_cell.length_a   1.000
_cell.length_b   1.000
_cell.length_c   1.000
_cell.angle_alpha   90.00
_cell.angle_beta   90.00
_cell.angle_gamma   90.00
#
_symmetry.space_group_name_H-M   'P 1'
#
loop_
_entity.id
_entity.type
_entity.pdbx_description
1 polymer ?
#
loop_
_entity_poly.entity_id
_entity_poly.type
_entity_poly.pdbx_seq_one_letter_code
_entity_poly.pdbx_strand_id
1 'polypeptide(L)'
;MRIGLLTEGGYPYATGEARLWCDRLVRGLPQHEFELYALSRSAEQEERGRVVLPEHVTRVWTAPLWAPADDGRTYSRRERRRFADSFKELVRGICSGDPEPDSFASGLYGLAELAREQGGMYAALRSETAVRAVEAGCRASGARRSVQRAQVADLLDFVDELERLLRPLSLDWYEDLREVDVCHAAAGGIAALPGLLAKRFFGVPLLVTEYGVQLRAHYLEHAADPAGPAAEGAAPRPAVRALLAA
;
A
#
# COMPACT_ATOMS: atom_id res chain seq x y z
N MET A 1 24.56 -9.47 8.10
CA MET A 1 23.73 -8.81 7.09
C MET A 1 22.75 -7.90 7.81
N ARG A 2 22.45 -6.75 7.23
CA ARG A 2 21.41 -5.81 7.64
C ARG A 2 20.13 -6.11 6.87
N ILE A 3 19.06 -6.43 7.58
CA ILE A 3 17.76 -6.82 7.01
C ILE A 3 16.76 -5.70 7.27
N GLY A 4 16.22 -5.12 6.19
CA GLY A 4 15.07 -4.24 6.27
C GLY A 4 13.79 -5.05 6.34
N LEU A 5 13.23 -5.26 7.54
CA LEU A 5 11.98 -6.00 7.73
C LEU A 5 10.79 -5.06 7.53
N LEU A 6 10.02 -5.31 6.48
CA LEU A 6 8.85 -4.53 6.09
C LEU A 6 7.59 -5.23 6.61
N THR A 7 6.79 -4.51 7.38
CA THR A 7 5.60 -5.05 8.05
C THR A 7 4.41 -4.13 7.88
N GLU A 8 3.20 -4.71 7.93
CA GLU A 8 1.94 -3.97 7.93
C GLU A 8 1.07 -4.43 9.10
N GLY A 9 0.55 -3.48 9.87
CA GLY A 9 -0.53 -3.75 10.85
C GLY A 9 -0.18 -4.71 11.98
N GLY A 10 1.11 -5.03 12.19
CA GLY A 10 1.57 -6.03 13.13
C GLY A 10 2.87 -5.64 13.83
N TYR A 11 3.94 -6.42 13.64
CA TYR A 11 5.22 -6.15 14.29
C TYR A 11 5.79 -4.77 13.88
N PRO A 12 6.39 -3.98 14.79
CA PRO A 12 6.71 -4.28 16.19
C PRO A 12 5.59 -3.98 17.20
N TYR A 13 4.38 -3.63 16.76
CA TYR A 13 3.28 -3.27 17.66
C TYR A 13 2.72 -4.49 18.39
N ALA A 14 2.17 -4.25 19.60
CA ALA A 14 1.64 -5.29 20.48
C ALA A 14 0.45 -6.05 19.87
N THR A 15 -0.23 -5.45 18.89
CA THR A 15 -1.44 -5.99 18.25
C THR A 15 -1.20 -6.18 16.75
N GLY A 16 -1.59 -7.35 16.23
CA GLY A 16 -1.60 -7.65 14.80
C GLY A 16 -1.25 -9.10 14.49
N GLU A 17 -1.82 -9.62 13.41
CA GLU A 17 -1.82 -11.06 13.10
C GLU A 17 -0.44 -11.62 12.78
N ALA A 18 0.42 -10.83 12.13
CA ALA A 18 1.79 -11.22 11.79
C ALA A 18 2.79 -11.04 12.96
N ARG A 19 2.38 -10.45 14.09
CA ARG A 19 3.29 -10.04 15.17
C ARG A 19 4.14 -11.18 15.71
N LEU A 20 3.50 -12.29 16.11
CA LEU A 20 4.19 -13.41 16.73
C LEU A 20 5.17 -14.11 15.78
N TRP A 21 4.82 -14.15 14.49
CA TRP A 21 5.68 -14.74 13.49
C TRP A 21 6.92 -13.85 13.24
N CYS A 22 6.73 -12.55 13.03
CA CYS A 22 7.85 -11.62 12.87
C CYS A 22 8.75 -11.58 14.11
N ASP A 23 8.17 -11.56 15.32
CA ASP A 23 8.95 -11.55 16.57
C ASP A 23 9.80 -12.82 16.72
N ARG A 24 9.26 -14.00 16.38
CA ARG A 24 10.02 -15.25 16.36
C ARG A 24 11.12 -15.25 15.31
N LEU A 25 10.84 -14.73 14.11
CA LEU A 25 11.83 -14.61 13.03
C LEU A 25 13.01 -13.73 13.48
N VAL A 26 12.72 -12.52 13.97
CA VAL A 26 13.75 -11.57 14.41
C VAL A 26 14.55 -12.17 15.55
N ARG A 27 13.91 -12.71 16.60
CA ARG A 27 14.61 -13.33 17.74
C ARG A 27 15.42 -14.58 17.35
N GLY A 28 14.96 -15.32 16.35
CA GLY A 28 15.59 -16.56 15.88
C GLY A 28 16.83 -16.34 15.01
N LEU A 29 17.12 -15.09 14.61
CA LEU A 29 18.24 -14.74 13.72
C LEU A 29 19.15 -13.66 14.35
N PRO A 30 19.74 -13.88 15.54
CA PRO A 30 20.54 -12.88 16.24
C PRO A 30 21.86 -12.52 15.52
N GLN A 31 22.31 -13.35 14.57
CA GLN A 31 23.51 -13.09 13.75
C GLN A 31 23.28 -12.04 12.64
N HIS A 32 22.08 -11.49 12.52
CA HIS A 32 21.71 -10.47 11.55
C HIS A 32 21.17 -9.24 12.27
N GLU A 33 21.44 -8.06 11.72
CA GLU A 33 20.88 -6.81 12.21
C GLU A 33 19.54 -6.57 11.53
N PHE A 34 18.55 -6.09 12.28
CA PHE A 34 17.23 -5.76 11.75
C PHE A 34 16.94 -4.26 11.87
N GLU A 35 16.50 -3.68 10.77
CA GLU A 35 15.84 -2.38 10.74
C GLU A 35 14.37 -2.61 10.39
N LEU A 36 13.47 -2.11 11.24
CA LEU A 36 12.04 -2.34 11.08
C LEU A 36 11.40 -1.17 10.34
N TYR A 37 10.62 -1.46 9.31
CA TYR A 37 9.87 -0.48 8.52
C TYR A 37 8.39 -0.86 8.59
N ALA A 38 7.71 -0.29 9.58
CA ALA A 38 6.36 -0.69 9.95
C ALA A 38 5.30 0.28 9.44
N LEU A 39 4.41 -0.22 8.58
CA LEU A 39 3.21 0.44 8.12
C LEU A 39 2.09 0.21 9.17
N SER A 40 1.74 1.23 9.95
CA SER A 40 0.69 1.12 10.97
C SER A 40 -0.70 1.37 10.37
N ARG A 41 -1.72 0.67 10.87
CA ARG A 41 -3.09 0.71 10.35
C ARG A 41 -4.06 1.55 11.20
N SER A 42 -3.70 1.91 12.44
CA SER A 42 -4.53 2.76 13.29
C SER A 42 -3.71 3.48 14.37
N ALA A 43 -4.25 4.58 14.89
CA ALA A 43 -3.68 5.31 16.04
C ALA A 43 -3.63 4.43 17.29
N GLU A 44 -4.71 3.68 17.55
CA GLU A 44 -4.81 2.76 18.70
C GLU A 44 -3.68 1.71 18.71
N GLN A 45 -3.30 1.20 17.53
CA GLN A 45 -2.19 0.25 17.41
C GLN A 45 -0.86 0.88 17.86
N GLU A 46 -0.64 2.15 17.55
CA GLU A 46 0.57 2.88 17.95
C GLU A 46 0.55 3.23 19.44
N GLU A 47 -0.59 3.66 19.97
CA GLU A 47 -0.81 3.99 21.38
C GLU A 47 -0.60 2.78 22.31
N ARG A 48 -0.97 1.59 21.86
CA ARG A 48 -0.73 0.32 22.60
C ARG A 48 0.75 -0.06 22.70
N GLY A 49 1.62 0.66 21.99
CA GLY A 49 3.06 0.53 22.11
C GLY A 49 3.67 -0.66 21.38
N ARG A 50 4.99 -0.74 21.48
CA ARG A 50 5.83 -1.77 20.85
C ARG A 50 6.15 -2.88 21.84
N VAL A 51 6.38 -4.09 21.33
CA VAL A 51 6.96 -5.16 22.14
C VAL A 51 8.40 -4.84 22.52
N VAL A 52 8.94 -5.50 23.55
CA VAL A 52 10.37 -5.40 23.88
C VAL A 52 11.18 -5.98 22.72
N LEU A 53 11.96 -5.14 22.05
CA LEU A 53 12.74 -5.55 20.88
C LEU A 53 14.09 -6.16 21.29
N PRO A 54 14.59 -7.19 20.58
CA PRO A 54 15.95 -7.70 20.76
C PRO A 54 17.02 -6.63 20.47
N GLU A 55 18.22 -6.78 21.05
CA GLU A 55 19.33 -5.82 20.89
C GLU A 55 19.82 -5.67 19.45
N HIS A 56 19.68 -6.71 18.63
CA HIS A 56 20.06 -6.69 17.21
C HIS A 56 19.00 -6.02 16.31
N VAL A 57 17.93 -5.46 16.88
CA VAL A 57 17.06 -4.51 16.19
C VAL A 57 17.62 -3.11 16.38
N THR A 58 18.24 -2.56 15.35
CA THR A 58 19.03 -1.32 15.44
C THR A 58 18.18 -0.07 15.22
N ARG A 59 17.09 -0.17 14.43
CA ARG A 59 16.20 0.95 14.11
C ARG A 59 14.76 0.50 13.92
N VAL A 60 13.83 1.41 14.16
CA VAL A 60 12.40 1.23 13.90
C VAL A 60 11.79 2.50 13.33
N TRP A 61 11.35 2.39 12.09
CA TRP A 61 10.56 3.39 11.39
C TRP A 61 9.08 3.03 11.42
N THR A 62 8.25 4.05 11.61
CA THR A 62 6.80 3.94 11.63
C THR A 62 6.24 4.88 10.59
N ALA A 63 5.38 4.35 9.70
CA ALA A 63 4.63 5.14 8.74
C ALA A 63 3.11 4.91 8.94
N PRO A 64 2.36 5.92 9.39
CA PRO A 64 0.92 5.81 9.62
C PRO A 64 0.12 5.85 8.32
N LEU A 65 -0.37 4.69 7.87
CA LEU A 65 -1.24 4.61 6.69
C LEU A 65 -2.67 5.07 6.97
N TRP A 66 -3.02 5.34 8.22
CA TRP A 66 -4.33 5.85 8.62
C TRP A 66 -4.38 7.39 8.64
N ALA A 67 -3.25 8.07 8.83
CA ALA A 67 -3.17 9.52 8.86
C ALA A 67 -2.74 10.09 7.49
N PRO A 68 -3.53 10.98 6.86
CA PRO A 68 -3.13 11.66 5.64
C PRO A 68 -1.73 12.28 5.74
N ALA A 69 -0.87 11.98 4.76
CA ALA A 69 0.44 12.61 4.62
C ALA A 69 0.36 13.74 3.59
N ASP A 70 -0.32 14.83 3.96
CA ASP A 70 -0.28 16.05 3.16
C ASP A 70 1.02 16.80 3.45
N ASP A 71 1.94 16.79 2.49
CA ASP A 71 3.19 17.54 2.57
C ASP A 71 3.01 19.00 2.10
N GLY A 72 1.77 19.43 1.82
CA GLY A 72 1.40 20.76 1.36
C GLY A 72 1.86 21.07 -0.06
N ARG A 73 2.43 20.09 -0.78
CA ARG A 73 2.96 20.31 -2.13
C ARG A 73 1.87 20.21 -3.16
N THR A 74 1.94 21.12 -4.13
CA THR A 74 1.05 21.12 -5.30
C THR A 74 1.88 20.95 -6.55
N TYR A 75 1.51 19.97 -7.37
CA TYR A 75 2.17 19.76 -8.66
C TYR A 75 2.02 20.94 -9.62
N SER A 76 3.12 21.26 -10.29
CA SER A 76 3.17 22.11 -11.49
C SER A 76 2.40 21.47 -12.65
N ARG A 77 2.17 22.22 -13.74
CA ARG A 77 1.46 21.70 -14.92
C ARG A 77 2.13 20.45 -15.51
N ARG A 78 3.48 20.40 -15.53
CA ARG A 78 4.24 19.28 -16.06
C ARG A 78 4.11 18.04 -15.17
N GLU A 79 4.20 18.22 -13.87
CA GLU A 79 4.07 17.14 -12.88
C GLU A 79 2.64 16.60 -12.85
N ARG A 80 1.62 17.46 -12.93
CA ARG A 80 0.21 17.03 -13.05
C ARG A 80 0.00 16.15 -14.28
N ARG A 81 0.64 16.47 -15.40
CA ARG A 81 0.58 15.64 -16.61
C ARG A 81 1.27 14.29 -16.39
N ARG A 82 2.49 14.27 -15.83
CA ARG A 82 3.18 13.01 -15.49
C ARG A 82 2.35 12.15 -14.53
N PHE A 83 1.80 12.76 -13.49
CA PHE A 83 0.89 12.10 -12.56
C PHE A 83 -0.31 11.50 -13.31
N ALA A 84 -1.01 12.30 -14.11
CA ALA A 84 -2.20 11.84 -14.82
C ALA A 84 -1.89 10.70 -15.80
N ASP A 85 -0.75 10.76 -16.49
CA ASP A 85 -0.32 9.72 -17.44
C ASP A 85 0.02 8.41 -16.69
N SER A 86 0.84 8.48 -15.63
CA SER A 86 1.18 7.30 -14.81
C SER A 86 -0.03 6.71 -14.08
N PHE A 87 -0.89 7.56 -13.52
CA PHE A 87 -2.08 7.14 -12.79
C PHE A 87 -3.10 6.45 -13.71
N LYS A 88 -3.25 6.93 -14.96
CA LYS A 88 -4.10 6.26 -15.96
C LYS A 88 -3.60 4.86 -16.30
N GLU A 89 -2.29 4.67 -16.46
CA GLU A 89 -1.72 3.34 -16.72
C GLU A 89 -1.93 2.39 -15.53
N LEU A 90 -1.76 2.89 -14.30
CA LEU A 90 -2.05 2.11 -13.10
C LEU A 90 -3.51 1.68 -13.07
N VAL A 91 -4.43 2.63 -13.22
CA VAL A 91 -5.88 2.38 -13.22
C VAL A 91 -6.27 1.41 -14.34
N ARG A 92 -5.68 1.54 -15.53
CA ARG A 92 -5.91 0.61 -16.64
C ARG A 92 -5.56 -0.82 -16.24
N GLY A 93 -4.39 -1.01 -15.63
CA GLY A 93 -3.95 -2.31 -15.11
C GLY A 93 -4.92 -2.90 -14.07
N ILE A 94 -5.49 -2.06 -13.20
CA ILE A 94 -6.46 -2.47 -12.16
C ILE A 94 -7.82 -2.82 -12.77
N CYS A 95 -8.34 -1.98 -13.68
CA CYS A 95 -9.70 -2.13 -14.19
C CYS A 95 -9.85 -3.23 -15.26
N SER A 96 -8.75 -3.64 -15.89
CA SER A 96 -8.78 -4.60 -17.00
C SER A 96 -9.35 -5.97 -16.58
N GLY A 97 -10.10 -6.57 -17.50
CA GLY A 97 -10.67 -7.91 -17.36
C GLY A 97 -9.63 -9.01 -17.44
N ASP A 98 -8.54 -8.75 -18.17
CA ASP A 98 -7.39 -9.62 -18.29
C ASP A 98 -6.19 -8.98 -17.56
N PRO A 99 -5.26 -9.78 -17.00
CA PRO A 99 -4.08 -9.22 -16.36
C PRO A 99 -3.24 -8.37 -17.33
N GLU A 100 -3.10 -7.08 -17.04
CA GLU A 100 -2.19 -6.14 -17.74
C GLU A 100 -1.01 -5.74 -16.82
N PRO A 101 -0.10 -6.68 -16.50
CA PRO A 101 0.97 -6.44 -15.52
C PRO A 101 1.91 -5.32 -15.95
N ASP A 102 2.11 -5.13 -17.25
CA ASP A 102 3.00 -4.08 -17.77
C ASP A 102 2.40 -2.68 -17.57
N SER A 103 1.09 -2.49 -17.79
CA SER A 103 0.42 -1.21 -17.52
C SER A 103 0.36 -0.92 -16.02
N PHE A 104 0.03 -1.93 -15.20
CA PHE A 104 0.08 -1.79 -13.74
C PHE A 104 1.47 -1.38 -13.25
N ALA A 105 2.51 -2.11 -13.68
CA ALA A 105 3.88 -1.85 -13.27
C ALA A 105 4.38 -0.49 -13.77
N SER A 106 4.12 -0.15 -15.04
CA SER A 106 4.50 1.14 -15.61
C SER A 106 3.85 2.31 -14.87
N GLY A 107 2.56 2.20 -14.56
CA GLY A 107 1.84 3.21 -13.78
C GLY A 107 2.36 3.33 -12.35
N LEU A 108 2.54 2.21 -11.66
CA LEU A 108 3.05 2.18 -10.29
C LEU A 108 4.46 2.79 -10.19
N TYR A 109 5.38 2.36 -11.05
CA TYR A 109 6.75 2.87 -11.03
C TYR A 109 6.83 4.32 -11.51
N GLY A 110 6.01 4.73 -12.48
CA GLY A 110 5.93 6.13 -12.90
C GLY A 110 5.41 7.06 -11.79
N LEU A 111 4.47 6.59 -10.95
CA LEU A 111 4.04 7.32 -9.76
C LEU A 111 5.12 7.34 -8.68
N ALA A 112 5.82 6.22 -8.46
CA ALA A 112 6.89 6.13 -7.49
C ALA A 112 8.07 7.05 -7.82
N GLU A 113 8.44 7.15 -9.11
CA GLU A 113 9.47 8.10 -9.57
C GLU A 113 9.04 9.55 -9.30
N LEU A 114 7.79 9.90 -9.62
CA LEU A 114 7.26 11.23 -9.34
C LEU A 114 7.23 11.54 -7.83
N ALA A 115 6.80 10.57 -7.01
CA ALA A 115 6.77 10.69 -5.55
C ALA A 115 8.16 10.97 -5.00
N ARG A 116 9.16 10.20 -5.43
CA ARG A 116 10.55 10.33 -4.98
C ARG A 116 11.17 11.66 -5.38
N GLU A 117 10.86 12.14 -6.59
CA GLU A 117 11.39 13.41 -7.09
C GLU A 117 10.72 14.63 -6.45
N GLN A 118 9.40 14.58 -6.23
CA GLN A 118 8.60 15.79 -5.97
C GLN A 118 7.77 15.76 -4.69
N GLY A 119 7.51 14.60 -4.08
CA GLY A 119 6.50 14.45 -3.02
C GLY A 119 5.08 14.68 -3.55
N GLY A 120 4.18 15.25 -2.75
CA GLY A 120 2.92 15.84 -3.20
C GLY A 120 1.81 14.89 -3.63
N MET A 121 1.94 13.59 -3.30
CA MET A 121 1.05 12.57 -3.85
C MET A 121 -0.37 12.66 -3.29
N TYR A 122 -0.52 13.06 -2.03
CA TYR A 122 -1.82 13.12 -1.34
C TYR A 122 -2.83 14.00 -2.10
N ALA A 123 -2.48 15.25 -2.38
CA ALA A 123 -3.35 16.19 -3.10
C ALA A 123 -3.65 15.74 -4.54
N ALA A 124 -2.68 15.09 -5.20
CA ALA A 124 -2.84 14.60 -6.56
C ALA A 124 -3.81 13.41 -6.63
N LEU A 125 -3.70 12.45 -5.70
CA LEU A 125 -4.56 11.28 -5.61
C LEU A 125 -6.00 11.65 -5.26
N ARG A 126 -6.23 12.72 -4.49
CA ARG A 126 -7.58 13.22 -4.18
C ARG A 126 -8.15 14.21 -5.21
N SER A 127 -7.49 14.38 -6.36
CA SER A 127 -7.92 15.36 -7.37
C SER A 127 -9.06 14.84 -8.26
N GLU A 128 -9.82 15.76 -8.87
CA GLU A 128 -10.79 15.42 -9.91
C GLU A 128 -10.14 14.63 -11.07
N THR A 129 -8.86 14.88 -11.35
CA THR A 129 -8.11 14.15 -12.38
C THR A 129 -7.98 12.67 -12.03
N ALA A 130 -7.74 12.32 -10.77
CA ALA A 130 -7.68 10.94 -10.31
C ALA A 130 -9.06 10.26 -10.44
N VAL A 131 -10.13 10.92 -9.97
CA VAL A 131 -11.50 10.38 -10.08
C VAL A 131 -11.89 10.14 -11.54
N ARG A 132 -11.61 11.09 -12.44
CA ARG A 132 -11.89 10.93 -13.89
C ARG A 132 -11.05 9.84 -14.53
N ALA A 133 -9.82 9.61 -14.07
CA ALA A 133 -9.00 8.50 -14.55
C ALA A 133 -9.61 7.15 -14.14
N VAL A 134 -10.02 6.99 -12.88
CA VAL A 134 -10.75 5.79 -12.41
C VAL A 134 -12.05 5.60 -13.19
N GLU A 135 -12.84 6.66 -13.36
CA GLU A 135 -14.07 6.63 -14.14
C GLU A 135 -13.83 6.14 -15.58
N ALA A 136 -12.79 6.66 -16.24
CA ALA A 136 -12.41 6.24 -17.58
C ALA A 136 -11.96 4.78 -17.64
N GLY A 137 -11.18 4.32 -16.65
CA GLY A 137 -10.76 2.92 -16.52
C GLY A 137 -11.93 1.97 -16.36
N CYS A 138 -12.86 2.29 -15.46
CA CYS A 138 -14.08 1.51 -15.24
C CYS A 138 -14.97 1.42 -16.50
N ARG A 139 -14.93 2.44 -17.37
CA ARG A 139 -15.71 2.51 -18.62
C ARG A 139 -14.97 2.01 -19.85
N ALA A 140 -13.71 1.64 -19.74
CA ALA A 140 -12.90 1.20 -20.87
C ALA A 140 -13.43 -0.11 -21.49
N SER A 141 -13.25 -0.25 -22.80
CA SER A 141 -13.49 -1.52 -23.50
C SER A 141 -12.50 -2.56 -22.98
N GLY A 142 -12.99 -3.57 -22.27
CA GLY A 142 -12.15 -4.57 -21.60
C GLY A 142 -12.21 -4.51 -20.08
N ALA A 143 -12.84 -3.49 -19.49
CA ALA A 143 -13.02 -3.43 -18.04
C ALA A 143 -13.94 -4.54 -17.51
N ARG A 144 -13.69 -5.02 -16.29
CA ARG A 144 -14.54 -6.04 -15.64
C ARG A 144 -15.99 -5.57 -15.53
N ARG A 145 -16.97 -6.46 -15.78
CA ARG A 145 -18.41 -6.12 -15.74
C ARG A 145 -18.88 -5.59 -14.37
N SER A 146 -18.21 -5.98 -13.29
CA SER A 146 -18.49 -5.52 -11.93
C SER A 146 -18.10 -4.05 -11.72
N VAL A 147 -17.03 -3.58 -12.36
CA VAL A 147 -16.52 -2.20 -12.21
C VAL A 147 -17.19 -1.23 -13.18
N GLN A 148 -17.69 -1.70 -14.32
CA GLN A 148 -18.45 -0.88 -15.29
C GLN A 148 -19.71 -0.24 -14.71
N ARG A 149 -20.25 -0.78 -13.61
CA ARG A 149 -21.44 -0.24 -12.92
C ARG A 149 -21.10 0.70 -11.75
N ALA A 150 -19.83 1.02 -11.53
CA ALA A 150 -19.41 1.94 -10.48
C ALA A 150 -20.13 3.29 -10.59
N GLN A 151 -20.74 3.73 -9.50
CA GLN A 151 -21.31 5.07 -9.37
C GLN A 151 -20.26 6.06 -8.86
N VAL A 152 -20.58 7.35 -8.91
CA VAL A 152 -19.65 8.40 -8.43
C VAL A 152 -19.21 8.17 -6.99
N ALA A 153 -20.11 7.72 -6.11
CA ALA A 153 -19.75 7.38 -4.74
C ALA A 153 -18.70 6.25 -4.67
N ASP A 154 -18.89 5.17 -5.46
CA ASP A 154 -17.92 4.07 -5.53
C ASP A 154 -16.54 4.54 -6.01
N LEU A 155 -16.51 5.47 -6.98
CA LEU A 155 -15.26 6.03 -7.50
C LEU A 155 -14.53 6.85 -6.45
N LEU A 156 -15.25 7.66 -5.67
CA LEU A 156 -14.68 8.47 -4.59
C LEU A 156 -14.13 7.57 -3.47
N ASP A 157 -14.90 6.56 -3.05
CA ASP A 157 -14.46 5.58 -2.06
C ASP A 157 -13.21 4.84 -2.53
N PHE A 158 -13.19 4.40 -3.79
CA PHE A 158 -12.05 3.68 -4.35
C PHE A 158 -10.80 4.56 -4.43
N VAL A 159 -10.94 5.83 -4.83
CA VAL A 159 -9.81 6.78 -4.85
C VAL A 159 -9.28 7.00 -3.43
N ASP A 160 -10.15 7.06 -2.41
CA ASP A 160 -9.75 7.21 -1.02
C ASP A 160 -9.01 5.96 -0.47
N GLU A 161 -9.40 4.77 -0.90
CA GLU A 161 -8.66 3.53 -0.59
C GLU A 161 -7.33 3.47 -1.35
N LEU A 162 -7.35 3.74 -2.65
CA LEU A 162 -6.14 3.73 -3.48
C LEU A 162 -5.11 4.75 -3.00
N GLU A 163 -5.57 5.90 -2.49
CA GLU A 163 -4.69 6.87 -1.83
C GLU A 163 -3.93 6.24 -0.67
N ARG A 164 -4.64 5.57 0.26
CA ARG A 164 -4.02 4.85 1.38
C ARG A 164 -3.05 3.77 0.93
N LEU A 165 -3.40 2.99 -0.11
CA LEU A 165 -2.54 1.95 -0.67
C LEU A 165 -1.26 2.50 -1.29
N LEU A 166 -1.30 3.73 -1.84
CA LEU A 166 -0.18 4.36 -2.55
C LEU A 166 0.65 5.30 -1.66
N ARG A 167 0.25 5.59 -0.41
CA ARG A 167 1.06 6.36 0.55
C ARG A 167 2.51 5.86 0.68
N PRO A 168 2.80 4.55 0.69
CA PRO A 168 4.17 4.07 0.78
C PRO A 168 5.11 4.60 -0.32
N LEU A 169 4.58 4.99 -1.48
CA LEU A 169 5.41 5.51 -2.58
C LEU A 169 6.14 6.82 -2.22
N SER A 170 5.62 7.58 -1.25
CA SER A 170 6.15 8.92 -0.89
C SER A 170 6.88 8.96 0.45
N LEU A 171 7.12 7.81 1.09
CA LEU A 171 7.80 7.76 2.38
C LEU A 171 9.28 8.14 2.25
N ASP A 172 9.84 8.79 3.26
CA ASP A 172 11.21 9.31 3.29
C ASP A 172 12.27 8.27 3.68
N TRP A 173 11.83 7.12 4.21
CA TRP A 173 12.67 6.03 4.69
C TRP A 173 13.44 5.24 3.60
N TYR A 174 13.35 5.65 2.33
CA TYR A 174 13.98 4.96 1.21
C TYR A 174 15.50 5.12 1.15
N GLU A 175 16.03 6.24 1.66
CA GLU A 175 17.49 6.43 1.75
C GLU A 175 18.10 5.50 2.80
N ASP A 176 17.39 5.19 3.89
CA ASP A 176 17.83 4.17 4.85
C ASP A 176 17.66 2.75 4.29
N LEU A 177 16.55 2.47 3.59
CA LEU A 177 16.33 1.18 2.90
C LEU A 177 17.37 0.89 1.81
N ARG A 178 18.05 1.91 1.27
CA ARG A 178 19.14 1.73 0.31
C ARG A 178 20.35 1.04 0.95
N GLU A 179 20.54 1.19 2.26
CA GLU A 179 21.73 0.75 2.98
C GLU A 179 21.61 -0.68 3.56
N VAL A 180 20.44 -1.32 3.42
CA VAL A 180 20.22 -2.70 3.87
C VAL A 180 20.68 -3.70 2.80
N ASP A 181 21.09 -4.90 3.24
CA ASP A 181 21.55 -5.96 2.32
C ASP A 181 20.36 -6.67 1.64
N VAL A 182 19.20 -6.71 2.30
CA VAL A 182 17.97 -7.34 1.79
C VAL A 182 16.73 -6.71 2.43
N CYS A 183 15.70 -6.47 1.62
CA CYS A 183 14.36 -6.17 2.09
C CYS A 183 13.59 -7.47 2.28
N HIS A 184 13.02 -7.67 3.47
CA HIS A 184 12.14 -8.80 3.78
C HIS A 184 10.73 -8.28 4.05
N ALA A 185 9.81 -8.50 3.12
CA ALA A 185 8.40 -8.22 3.32
C ALA A 185 7.69 -9.40 4.01
N ALA A 186 7.04 -9.11 5.14
CA ALA A 186 6.28 -10.10 5.92
C ALA A 186 4.89 -10.44 5.31
N ALA A 187 4.51 -9.79 4.21
CA ALA A 187 3.30 -10.06 3.44
C ALA A 187 3.47 -9.55 1.99
N GLY A 188 2.77 -10.16 1.02
CA GLY A 188 2.79 -9.79 -0.40
C GLY A 188 1.89 -8.61 -0.79
N GLY A 189 1.31 -7.90 0.19
CA GLY A 189 0.46 -6.72 -0.01
C GLY A 189 1.23 -5.40 0.07
N ILE A 190 0.66 -4.41 0.77
CA ILE A 190 1.23 -3.07 0.91
C ILE A 190 2.64 -3.12 1.54
N ALA A 191 2.87 -4.05 2.47
CA ALA A 191 4.19 -4.31 3.06
C ALA A 191 5.30 -4.63 2.03
N ALA A 192 4.96 -5.16 0.86
CA ALA A 192 5.94 -5.46 -0.19
C ALA A 192 6.28 -4.23 -1.05
N LEU A 193 5.44 -3.18 -1.09
CA LEU A 193 5.66 -2.00 -1.92
C LEU A 193 7.01 -1.31 -1.64
N PRO A 194 7.39 -1.03 -0.38
CA PRO A 194 8.69 -0.42 -0.11
C PRO A 194 9.86 -1.28 -0.62
N GLY A 195 9.74 -2.61 -0.51
CA GLY A 195 10.75 -3.55 -0.99
C GLY A 195 10.84 -3.59 -2.51
N LEU A 196 9.71 -3.51 -3.22
CA LEU A 196 9.67 -3.40 -4.67
C LEU A 196 10.35 -2.11 -5.16
N LEU A 197 10.11 -1.00 -4.46
CA LEU A 197 10.74 0.28 -4.77
C LEU A 197 12.23 0.28 -4.45
N ALA A 198 12.64 -0.27 -3.30
CA ALA A 198 14.05 -0.39 -2.94
C ALA A 198 14.81 -1.24 -3.97
N LYS A 199 14.22 -2.36 -4.42
CA LYS A 199 14.76 -3.17 -5.52
C LYS A 199 14.87 -2.37 -6.81
N ARG A 200 13.84 -1.61 -7.17
CA ARG A 200 13.77 -0.83 -8.41
C ARG A 200 14.77 0.32 -8.43
N PHE A 201 14.88 1.07 -7.34
CA PHE A 201 15.67 2.30 -7.28
C PHE A 201 17.12 2.08 -6.86
N PHE A 202 17.38 1.06 -6.03
CA PHE A 202 18.69 0.85 -5.42
C PHE A 202 19.27 -0.54 -5.67
N GLY A 203 18.52 -1.45 -6.28
CA GLY A 203 18.97 -2.83 -6.53
C GLY A 203 18.95 -3.73 -5.30
N VAL A 204 18.36 -3.29 -4.18
CA VAL A 204 18.26 -4.09 -2.95
C VAL A 204 17.39 -5.33 -3.21
N PRO A 205 17.90 -6.56 -2.96
CA PRO A 205 17.11 -7.77 -3.11
C PRO A 205 15.85 -7.77 -2.25
N LEU A 206 14.75 -8.32 -2.78
CA LEU A 206 13.47 -8.46 -2.08
C LEU A 206 13.14 -9.93 -1.83
N LEU A 207 12.95 -10.29 -0.57
CA LEU A 207 12.32 -11.52 -0.12
C LEU A 207 10.89 -11.23 0.34
N VAL A 208 9.93 -11.96 -0.20
CA VAL A 208 8.53 -11.90 0.27
C VAL A 208 8.19 -13.23 0.92
N THR A 209 7.72 -13.19 2.15
CA THR A 209 7.17 -14.37 2.83
C THR A 209 5.77 -14.05 3.30
N GLU A 210 4.84 -14.96 3.09
CA GLU A 210 3.49 -14.84 3.64
C GLU A 210 3.29 -15.88 4.74
N TYR A 211 2.93 -15.41 5.93
CA TYR A 211 2.58 -16.30 7.04
C TYR A 211 1.11 -16.76 7.00
N GLY A 212 0.25 -16.06 6.26
CA GLY A 212 -1.17 -16.36 6.14
C GLY A 212 -1.72 -16.04 4.75
N VAL A 213 -2.89 -16.58 4.42
CA VAL A 213 -3.58 -16.33 3.15
C VAL A 213 -4.30 -14.98 3.23
N GLN A 214 -3.54 -13.89 3.07
CA GLN A 214 -4.04 -12.51 3.24
C GLN A 214 -5.23 -12.20 2.33
N LEU A 215 -5.22 -12.74 1.11
CA LEU A 215 -6.34 -12.61 0.18
C LEU A 215 -7.63 -13.24 0.73
N ARG A 216 -7.53 -14.38 1.43
CA ARG A 216 -8.67 -15.03 2.09
C ARG A 216 -9.14 -14.22 3.28
N ALA A 217 -8.23 -13.68 4.09
CA ALA A 217 -8.58 -12.81 5.21
C ALA A 217 -9.33 -11.56 4.70
N HIS A 218 -8.81 -10.91 3.66
CA HIS A 218 -9.48 -9.79 2.98
C HIS A 218 -10.88 -10.17 2.51
N TYR A 219 -11.03 -11.31 1.81
CA TYR A 219 -12.36 -11.78 1.39
C TYR A 219 -13.27 -12.11 2.57
N LEU A 220 -12.78 -12.64 3.68
CA LEU A 220 -13.59 -12.99 4.85
C LEU A 220 -14.02 -11.75 5.65
N GLU A 221 -13.12 -10.81 5.91
CA GLU A 221 -13.43 -9.52 6.55
C GLU A 221 -14.50 -8.76 5.75
N HIS A 222 -14.46 -8.85 4.42
CA HIS A 222 -15.39 -8.15 3.53
C HIS A 222 -16.60 -9.01 3.08
N ALA A 223 -16.61 -10.32 3.37
CA ALA A 223 -17.76 -11.23 3.20
C ALA A 223 -18.61 -11.33 4.47
N ALA A 224 -18.05 -11.03 5.64
CA ALA A 224 -18.72 -11.13 6.93
C ALA A 224 -19.75 -10.04 7.22
N ASP A 225 -20.20 -9.27 6.22
CA ASP A 225 -21.30 -8.34 6.41
C ASP A 225 -22.38 -8.38 5.31
N PRO A 226 -23.41 -9.21 5.54
CA PRO A 226 -24.77 -8.97 5.07
C PRO A 226 -25.77 -8.69 6.22
N ALA A 227 -25.35 -8.75 7.49
CA ALA A 227 -26.27 -8.72 8.65
C ALA A 227 -25.65 -8.35 10.02
N GLY A 228 -24.49 -7.68 10.09
CA GLY A 228 -24.00 -7.06 11.33
C GLY A 228 -24.71 -5.73 11.60
N PRO A 229 -24.75 -5.21 12.85
CA PRO A 229 -25.39 -3.93 13.13
C PRO A 229 -24.61 -2.85 12.38
N ALA A 230 -25.22 -2.39 11.31
CA ALA A 230 -24.76 -1.28 10.50
C ALA A 230 -24.30 -0.14 11.41
N ALA A 231 -23.08 0.34 11.18
CA ALA A 231 -22.93 1.78 11.15
C ALA A 231 -23.97 2.26 10.11
N GLU A 232 -25.07 2.84 10.60
CA GLU A 232 -26.25 3.23 9.83
C GLU A 232 -25.86 3.88 8.50
N GLY A 233 -26.12 3.19 7.37
CA GLY A 233 -26.19 3.82 6.04
C GLY A 233 -25.31 3.28 4.90
N ALA A 234 -24.40 2.33 5.11
CA ALA A 234 -23.54 1.83 4.01
C ALA A 234 -24.15 0.63 3.28
N ALA A 235 -24.81 0.87 2.13
CA ALA A 235 -25.25 -0.17 1.20
C ALA A 235 -24.05 -1.04 0.72
N PRO A 236 -24.25 -2.32 0.38
CA PRO A 236 -23.18 -3.15 -0.18
C PRO A 236 -22.61 -2.53 -1.45
N ARG A 237 -21.28 -2.34 -1.51
CA ARG A 237 -20.54 -1.66 -2.60
C ARG A 237 -19.76 -2.66 -3.47
N PRO A 238 -20.43 -3.42 -4.37
CA PRO A 238 -19.79 -4.49 -5.13
C PRO A 238 -18.72 -3.98 -6.11
N ALA A 239 -18.83 -2.74 -6.60
CA ALA A 239 -17.86 -2.16 -7.50
C ALA A 239 -16.53 -1.84 -6.80
N VAL A 240 -16.58 -1.23 -5.60
CA VAL A 240 -15.39 -0.98 -4.77
C VAL A 240 -14.71 -2.30 -4.41
N ARG A 241 -15.48 -3.31 -3.99
CA ARG A 241 -14.96 -4.66 -3.70
C ARG A 241 -14.27 -5.27 -4.91
N ALA A 242 -14.86 -5.15 -6.10
CA ALA A 242 -14.29 -5.71 -7.31
C ALA A 242 -13.01 -4.98 -7.77
N LEU A 243 -12.89 -3.68 -7.49
CA LEU A 243 -11.70 -2.88 -7.78
C LEU A 243 -10.55 -3.19 -6.80
N LEU A 244 -10.85 -3.42 -5.52
CA LEU A 244 -9.83 -3.77 -4.51
C LEU A 244 -9.35 -5.22 -4.63
N ALA A 245 -10.22 -6.10 -5.12
CA ALA A 245 -9.88 -7.51 -5.38
C ALA A 245 -9.23 -7.74 -6.75
N ALA A 246 -8.97 -6.69 -7.53
CA ALA A 246 -8.50 -6.79 -8.90
C ALA A 246 -7.00 -6.97 -9.04
#